data_AF-A0A353WQI6-F1
#
_entry.id   AF-A0A353WQI6-F1
#
_cell.length_a   1.000
_cell.length_b   1.000
_cell.length_c   1.000
_cell.angle_alpha   90.00
_cell.angle_beta   90.00
_cell.angle_gamma   90.00
#
_symmetry.space_group_name_H-M   'P 1'
#
loop_
_entity.id
_entity.type
_entity.pdbx_description
1 polymer ?
#
loop_
_entity_poly.entity_id
_entity_poly.type
_entity_poly.pdbx_seq_one_letter_code
_entity_poly.pdbx_strand_id
1 'polypeptide(L)' 'SLLVSVYSGREACEIASDDFSFIDKLGLRENLSPTRANGLASMIDTIKSIASKNCLK' A
#
# COMPACT_ATOMS: atom_id res chain seq x y z
N SER A 1 4.19 -8.78 6.70
CA SER A 1 2.83 -8.66 7.26
C SER A 1 2.31 -7.22 7.28
N LEU A 2 3.14 -6.17 7.40
CA LEU A 2 2.69 -4.78 7.58
C LEU A 2 1.55 -4.31 6.65
N LEU A 3 1.76 -4.26 5.33
CA LEU A 3 0.74 -3.75 4.39
C LEU A 3 -0.59 -4.49 4.50
N VAL A 4 -0.52 -5.82 4.66
CA VAL A 4 -1.69 -6.67 4.87
C VAL A 4 -2.37 -6.31 6.19
N SER A 5 -1.61 -6.12 7.27
CA SER A 5 -2.16 -5.74 8.58
C SER A 5 -2.82 -4.36 8.58
N VAL A 6 -2.29 -3.38 7.85
CA VAL A 6 -2.87 -2.03 7.77
C VAL A 6 -4.24 -2.04 7.07
N TYR A 7 -4.39 -2.87 6.03
CA TYR A 7 -5.57 -2.89 5.18
C TYR A 7 -6.52 -4.07 5.42
N SER A 8 -6.20 -4.98 6.36
CA SER A 8 -7.06 -6.11 6.68
C SER A 8 -8.42 -5.62 7.19
N GLY A 9 -9.50 -6.14 6.60
CA GLY A 9 -10.88 -5.80 6.97
C GLY A 9 -11.38 -4.43 6.49
N ARG A 10 -10.59 -3.70 5.70
CA ARG A 10 -11.04 -2.44 5.08
C ARG A 10 -11.73 -2.68 3.76
N GLU A 11 -12.70 -1.83 3.44
CA GLU A 11 -13.43 -1.87 2.18
C GLU A 11 -12.53 -1.41 1.02
N ALA A 12 -12.78 -1.93 -0.18
CA ALA A 12 -11.96 -1.63 -1.35
C ALA A 12 -11.92 -0.12 -1.66
N CYS A 13 -13.04 0.59 -1.49
CA CYS A 13 -13.10 2.03 -1.70
C CYS A 13 -12.32 2.83 -0.66
N GLU A 14 -12.28 2.37 0.59
CA GLU A 14 -11.47 3.02 1.63
C GLU A 14 -9.99 2.92 1.28
N ILE A 15 -9.54 1.72 0.87
CA ILE A 15 -8.15 1.49 0.46
C ILE A 15 -7.81 2.29 -0.80
N ALA A 16 -8.74 2.38 -1.77
CA ALA A 16 -8.52 3.13 -3.00
C ALA A 16 -8.41 4.65 -2.76
N SER A 17 -9.06 5.16 -1.72
CA SER A 17 -9.00 6.57 -1.32
C SER A 17 -7.81 6.93 -0.44
N ASP A 18 -7.06 5.94 0.06
CA ASP A 18 -5.91 6.15 0.95
C ASP A 18 -4.71 6.73 0.18
N ASP A 19 -3.98 7.66 0.80
CA ASP A 19 -2.79 8.30 0.24
C ASP A 19 -1.49 7.51 0.49
N PHE A 20 -1.55 6.46 1.31
CA PHE A 20 -0.42 5.62 1.72
C PHE A 20 0.69 6.40 2.46
N SER A 21 0.37 7.58 3.01
CA SER A 21 1.33 8.46 3.68
C SER A 21 1.98 7.83 4.92
N PHE A 22 1.40 6.78 5.48
CA PHE A 22 1.99 6.02 6.59
C PHE A 22 3.35 5.41 6.22
N ILE A 23 3.61 5.13 4.94
CA ILE A 23 4.87 4.55 4.48
C ILE A 23 6.03 5.52 4.74
N ASP A 24 5.82 6.78 4.37
CA ASP A 24 6.83 7.83 4.52
C ASP A 24 6.91 8.28 5.99
N LYS A 25 5.78 8.39 6.70
CA LYS A 25 5.75 8.71 8.14
C LYS A 25 6.49 7.69 9.01
N LEU A 26 6.51 6.42 8.60
CA LEU A 26 7.26 5.36 9.29
C LEU A 26 8.71 5.25 8.84
N GLY A 27 9.16 6.07 7.89
CA GLY A 27 10.53 6.00 7.33
C GLY A 27 10.84 4.66 6.68
N LEU A 28 9.82 3.95 6.19
CA LEU A 28 10.01 2.57 5.71
C LEU A 28 10.90 2.52 4.48
N ARG A 29 10.79 3.49 3.58
CA ARG A 29 11.62 3.54 2.36
C ARG A 29 13.10 3.77 2.68
N GLU A 30 13.39 4.63 3.63
CA GLU A 30 14.74 5.07 3.99
C GLU A 30 15.56 3.95 4.65
N ASN A 31 14.87 3.01 5.31
CA ASN A 31 15.49 1.87 5.98
C ASN A 31 15.62 0.61 5.10
N LEU A 32 15.31 0.72 3.80
CA LEU A 32 15.34 -0.41 2.87
C LEU A 32 16.48 -0.27 1.86
N SER A 33 17.08 -1.39 1.51
CA SER A 33 17.97 -1.45 0.34
C SER A 33 17.19 -1.11 -0.94
N PRO A 34 17.86 -0.65 -2.02
CA PRO A 34 17.18 -0.26 -3.25
C PRO A 34 16.21 -1.31 -3.80
N THR A 35 16.61 -2.58 -3.85
CA THR A 35 15.74 -3.69 -4.30
C THR A 35 14.48 -3.84 -3.44
N ARG A 36 14.61 -3.67 -2.11
CA ARG A 36 13.47 -3.81 -1.19
C ARG A 36 12.54 -2.60 -1.27
N ALA A 37 13.08 -1.39 -1.42
CA ALA A 37 12.30 -0.18 -1.64
C ALA A 37 11.49 -0.26 -2.94
N ASN A 38 12.09 -0.79 -4.00
CA ASN A 38 11.39 -1.04 -5.27
C ASN A 38 10.28 -2.08 -5.11
N GLY A 39 10.55 -3.18 -4.40
CA GLY A 39 9.52 -4.18 -4.08
C GLY A 39 8.35 -3.58 -3.29
N LEU A 40 8.64 -2.69 -2.33
CA LEU A 40 7.61 -1.96 -1.58
C LEU A 40 6.75 -1.09 -2.50
N ALA A 41 7.36 -0.34 -3.41
CA ALA A 41 6.63 0.48 -4.39
C ALA A 41 5.70 -0.39 -5.26
N SER A 42 6.20 -1.50 -5.81
CA SER A 42 5.40 -2.42 -6.63
C SER A 42 4.22 -3.06 -5.87
N MET A 43 4.41 -3.38 -4.58
CA MET A 43 3.31 -3.85 -3.73
C MET A 43 2.24 -2.78 -3.52
N ILE A 44 2.64 -1.53 -3.28
CA ILE A 44 1.70 -0.39 -3.13
C ILE A 44 0.90 -0.21 -4.42
N ASP A 45 1.55 -0.20 -5.58
CA ASP A 45 0.87 -0.05 -6.87
C ASP A 45 -0.13 -1.19 -7.13
N THR A 46 0.25 -2.41 -6.77
CA THR A 46 -0.62 -3.59 -6.88
C THR A 46 -1.86 -3.45 -5.99
N ILE A 47 -1.69 -3.05 -4.73
CA ILE A 47 -2.81 -2.83 -3.80
C ILE A 47 -3.74 -1.74 -4.32
N LYS A 48 -3.21 -0.59 -4.75
CA LYS A 48 -4.00 0.52 -5.33
C LYS A 48 -4.81 0.07 -6.54
N SER A 49 -4.18 -0.67 -7.45
CA SER A 49 -4.82 -1.18 -8.67
C SER A 49 -5.97 -2.14 -8.34
N ILE A 50 -5.74 -3.09 -7.43
CA ILE A 50 -6.76 -4.05 -6.99
C ILE A 50 -7.89 -3.34 -6.26
N ALA A 51 -7.59 -2.43 -5.33
CA ALA A 51 -8.58 -1.67 -4.58
C ALA A 51 -9.47 -0.83 -5.51
N SER A 52 -8.87 -0.07 -6.42
CA SER A 52 -9.60 0.76 -7.40
C SER A 52 -10.54 -0.09 -8.27
N LYS A 53 -10.07 -1.25 -8.76
CA LYS A 53 -10.90 -2.16 -9.56
C LYS A 53 -12.07 -2.75 -8.79
N ASN A 54 -11.91 -3.01 -7.49
CA ASN A 54 -12.97 -3.58 -6.66
C ASN A 54 -13.90 -2.53 -6.05
N CYS A 55 -13.48 -1.26 -5.97
CA CYS A 55 -14.35 -0.16 -5.57
C CYS A 55 -15.39 0.20 -6.65
N LEU A 56 -15.03 0.02 -7.93
CA LEU A 56 -15.91 0.31 -9.08
C LEU A 56 -16.87 -0.84 -9.44
N LYS A 57 -16.84 -1.94 -8.70
CA LYS A 57 -17.75 -3.09 -8.86
C LYS A 57 -18.93 -2.97 -7.92
#